data_AF-A0AAW6XZV5-F1
#
_entry.id   AF-A0AAW6XZV5-F1
#
_cell.length_a   1.000
_cell.length_b   1.000
_cell.length_c   1.000
_cell.angle_alpha   90.00
_cell.angle_beta   90.00
_cell.angle_gamma   90.00
#
_symmetry.space_group_name_H-M   'P 1'
#
loop_
_entity.id
_entity.type
_entity.pdbx_description
1 polymer ?
#
loop_
_entity_poly.entity_id
_entity_poly.type
_entity_poly.pdbx_seq_one_letter_code
_entity_poly.pdbx_strand_id
1 'polypeptide(L)' 'YTEYLQKLDQNKPVIASGDYNVAHTQIDLKHPESNHHNAGFTDEERQDFDKLLKLGFTDTFRKVHGNVEGVYSWWAQRVR' A
#
# COMPACT_ATOMS: atom_id res chain seq x y z
N TYR A 1 7.83 9.77 -2.58
CA TYR A 1 8.11 9.05 -3.85
C TYR A 1 7.12 9.39 -4.96
N THR A 2 5.90 9.82 -4.63
CA THR A 2 4.81 10.12 -5.57
C THR A 2 5.19 11.06 -6.73
N GLU A 3 5.78 12.23 -6.44
CA GLU A 3 6.19 13.20 -7.48
C GLU A 3 7.22 12.62 -8.45
N TYR A 4 8.14 11.81 -7.94
CA TYR A 4 9.16 11.15 -8.75
C TYR A 4 8.54 10.13 -9.71
N LEU A 5 7.62 9.30 -9.22
CA LEU A 5 6.90 8.33 -10.06
C LEU A 5 6.07 9.02 -11.15
N GLN A 6 5.39 10.13 -10.82
CA GLN A 6 4.64 10.93 -11.79
C GLN A 6 5.56 11.49 -12.89
N LYS A 7 6.74 11.99 -12.53
CA LYS A 7 7.72 12.48 -13.51
C LYS A 7 8.23 11.37 -14.44
N LEU A 8 8.41 10.15 -13.93
CA LEU A 8 8.79 9.01 -14.76
C LEU A 8 7.67 8.62 -15.74
N ASP A 9 6.42 8.63 -15.27
CA ASP A 9 5.24 8.26 -16.06
C ASP A 9 4.99 9.20 -17.25
N GLN A 10 5.39 10.48 -17.13
CA GLN A 10 5.40 11.43 -18.25
C GLN A 10 6.33 11.01 -19.41
N ASN A 11 7.31 10.14 -19.16
CA ASN A 11 8.27 9.70 -20.18
C ASN A 11 7.90 8.32 -20.76
N LYS A 12 7.56 7.36 -19.89
CA LYS A 12 7.15 5.99 -20.24
C LYS A 12 6.28 5.41 -19.12
N PRO A 13 5.38 4.45 -19.41
CA PRO A 13 4.60 3.78 -18.38
C PRO A 13 5.48 3.20 -17.27
N VAL A 14 5.07 3.40 -16.02
CA VAL A 14 5.83 3.00 -14.83
C VAL A 14 5.25 1.75 -14.17
N ILE A 15 6.14 0.81 -13.85
CA ILE A 15 5.87 -0.24 -12.87
C ILE A 15 6.69 0.09 -11.63
N ALA A 16 6.00 0.30 -10.51
CA ALA A 16 6.62 0.54 -9.21
C ALA A 16 6.31 -0.64 -8.28
N SER A 17 7.36 -1.23 -7.70
CA SER A 17 7.26 -2.43 -6.88
C SER A 17 8.29 -2.38 -5.75
N GLY A 18 7.95 -2.93 -4.60
CA GLY A 18 8.82 -2.97 -3.43
C GLY A 18 7.98 -2.96 -2.16
N ASP A 19 8.66 -2.69 -1.05
CA ASP A 19 8.01 -2.50 0.24
C ASP A 19 7.59 -1.03 0.40
N TYR A 20 6.28 -0.78 0.28
CA TYR A 20 5.70 0.55 0.48
C TYR A 20 5.51 0.91 1.96
N ASN A 21 5.71 -0.04 2.89
CA ASN A 21 5.50 0.14 4.32
C ASN A 21 4.13 0.72 4.68
N VAL A 22 3.07 0.31 3.98
CA VAL A 22 1.69 0.68 4.28
C VAL A 22 0.75 -0.45 3.89
N ALA A 23 -0.18 -0.80 4.79
CA ALA A 23 -1.39 -1.52 4.47
C ALA A 23 -2.49 -0.50 4.13
N HIS A 24 -2.97 -0.48 2.88
CA HIS A 24 -3.81 0.61 2.38
C HIS A 24 -5.20 0.64 3.04
N THR A 25 -5.83 -0.52 3.14
CA THR A 25 -7.19 -0.71 3.64
C THR A 25 -7.25 -1.75 4.74
N GLN A 26 -8.38 -1.82 5.46
CA GLN A 26 -8.54 -2.75 6.59
C GLN A 26 -8.37 -4.22 6.22
N ILE A 27 -8.61 -4.59 4.96
CA ILE A 27 -8.43 -5.97 4.46
C ILE A 27 -6.97 -6.33 4.18
N ASP A 28 -6.06 -5.34 4.17
CA ASP A 28 -4.63 -5.51 3.86
C ASP A 28 -3.80 -5.92 5.09
N LEU A 29 -4.41 -6.01 6.28
CA LEU A 29 -3.76 -6.50 7.50
C LEU A 29 -4.72 -7.28 8.39
N LYS A 30 -4.16 -8.08 9.32
CA LYS A 30 -4.96 -8.98 10.16
C LYS A 30 -5.72 -8.28 11.29
N HIS A 31 -5.20 -7.16 11.80
CA HIS A 31 -5.72 -6.47 12.98
C HIS A 31 -5.80 -4.95 12.75
N PRO A 32 -6.71 -4.44 11.90
CA PRO A 32 -6.81 -3.02 11.57
C PRO A 32 -7.09 -2.14 12.79
N GLU A 33 -8.06 -2.53 13.63
CA GLU A 33 -8.52 -1.73 14.77
C GLU A 33 -7.41 -1.40 15.78
N SER A 34 -6.46 -2.31 15.99
CA SER A 34 -5.36 -2.11 16.94
C SER A 34 -4.13 -1.44 16.32
N ASN A 35 -4.09 -1.22 15.00
CA ASN A 35 -2.90 -0.74 14.29
C ASN A 35 -3.06 0.65 13.67
N HIS A 36 -4.22 1.29 13.78
CA HIS A 36 -4.51 2.60 13.17
C HIS A 36 -3.55 3.74 13.65
N HIS A 37 -2.82 3.54 14.74
CA HIS A 37 -1.82 4.48 15.24
C HIS A 37 -0.38 3.95 15.17
N ASN A 38 -0.18 2.80 14.52
CA ASN A 38 1.12 2.15 14.37
C ASN A 38 1.64 2.38 12.95
N ALA A 39 2.97 2.46 12.82
CA ALA A 39 3.64 2.53 11.53
C ALA A 39 3.21 1.34 10.64
N GLY A 40 2.93 1.63 9.38
CA GLY A 40 2.36 0.69 8.41
C GLY A 40 0.84 0.71 8.31
N PHE A 41 0.12 1.43 9.19
CA PHE A 41 -1.33 1.56 9.12
C PHE A 41 -1.88 2.89 9.69
N THR A 42 -1.07 3.96 9.73
CA THR A 42 -1.59 5.28 10.11
C THR A 42 -2.48 5.88 9.03
N ASP A 43 -3.36 6.81 9.41
CA ASP A 43 -4.19 7.52 8.44
C ASP A 43 -3.36 8.32 7.43
N GLU A 44 -2.27 8.92 7.87
CA GLU A 44 -1.37 9.69 7.00
C GLU A 44 -0.71 8.80 5.95
N GLU A 45 -0.19 7.63 6.35
CA GLU A 45 0.42 6.66 5.43
C GLU A 45 -0.59 6.17 4.39
N ARG A 46 -1.81 5.84 4.83
CA ARG A 46 -2.90 5.38 3.96
C ARG A 46 -3.37 6.48 3.01
N GLN A 47 -3.48 7.72 3.49
CA GLN A 47 -3.82 8.88 2.66
C GLN A 47 -2.72 9.20 1.63
N ASP A 48 -1.45 9.01 1.98
CA ASP A 48 -0.35 9.19 1.03
C ASP A 48 -0.37 8.12 -0.07
N PHE A 49 -0.73 6.88 0.26
CA PHE A 49 -0.98 5.84 -0.73
C PHE A 49 -2.21 6.16 -1.61
N ASP A 50 -3.30 6.69 -1.02
CA ASP A 50 -4.45 7.18 -1.79
C ASP A 50 -4.06 8.26 -2.81
N LYS A 51 -3.17 9.18 -2.43
CA LYS A 51 -2.68 10.23 -3.35
C LYS A 51 -1.95 9.60 -4.54
N LEU A 52 -1.13 8.57 -4.33
CA LEU A 52 -0.47 7.85 -5.42
C LEU A 52 -1.51 7.27 -6.40
N LEU A 53 -2.52 6.56 -5.89
CA LEU A 53 -3.54 5.94 -6.74
C LEU A 53 -4.39 6.97 -7.48
N LYS A 54 -4.72 8.10 -6.84
CA LYS A 54 -5.45 9.23 -7.46
C LYS A 54 -4.69 9.88 -8.62
N LEU A 55 -3.37 9.72 -8.71
CA LEU A 55 -2.57 10.20 -9.85
C LEU A 55 -2.62 9.26 -11.07
N GLY A 56 -3.38 8.16 -11.01
CA GLY A 56 -3.55 7.23 -12.13
C GLY A 56 -2.77 5.92 -11.97
N PHE A 57 -2.02 5.76 -10.87
CA PHE A 57 -1.42 4.48 -10.53
C PHE A 57 -2.48 3.48 -10.07
N THR A 58 -2.22 2.19 -10.32
CA THR A 58 -3.14 1.11 -9.98
C THR A 58 -2.45 0.12 -9.05
N ASP A 59 -3.07 -0.19 -7.91
CA ASP A 59 -2.74 -1.38 -7.14
C ASP A 59 -3.12 -2.62 -7.96
N THR A 60 -2.11 -3.28 -8.52
CA THR A 60 -2.31 -4.40 -9.43
C THR A 60 -2.91 -5.62 -8.74
N PHE A 61 -2.54 -5.89 -7.48
CA PHE A 61 -3.08 -7.02 -6.73
C PHE A 61 -4.57 -6.83 -6.46
N ARG A 62 -4.96 -5.66 -5.97
CA ARG A 62 -6.36 -5.32 -5.71
C ARG A 62 -7.18 -5.22 -7.00
N LYS A 63 -6.57 -4.77 -8.11
CA LYS A 63 -7.23 -4.77 -9.43
C LYS A 63 -7.60 -6.17 -9.93
N VAL A 64 -6.73 -7.16 -9.69
CA VAL A 64 -6.91 -8.53 -10.18
C VAL A 64 -7.76 -9.38 -9.23
N HIS A 65 -7.54 -9.24 -7.91
CA HIS A 65 -8.14 -10.12 -6.90
C HIS A 65 -9.30 -9.48 -6.12
N GLY A 66 -9.55 -8.18 -6.31
CA GLY A 66 -10.59 -7.44 -5.60
C GLY A 66 -10.36 -7.42 -4.08
N ASN A 67 -11.44 -7.61 -3.33
CA ASN A 67 -11.46 -7.48 -1.87
C ASN A 67 -11.17 -8.79 -1.14
N VAL A 68 -10.33 -9.67 -1.70
CA VAL A 68 -9.92 -10.90 -1.01
C VAL A 68 -9.18 -10.55 0.29
N GLU A 69 -9.58 -11.19 1.38
CA GLU A 69 -8.95 -11.03 2.70
C GLU A 69 -7.89 -12.11 2.95
N GLY A 70 -7.01 -11.88 3.93
CA GLY A 70 -6.09 -12.91 4.41
C GLY A 70 -4.82 -13.10 3.57
N VAL A 71 -4.53 -12.19 2.64
CA VAL A 71 -3.33 -12.22 1.81
C VAL A 71 -2.35 -11.14 2.29
N TYR A 72 -1.19 -11.56 2.78
CA TYR A 72 -0.19 -10.67 3.41
C TYR A 72 1.21 -10.96 2.87
N SER A 73 2.06 -9.93 2.84
CA SER A 73 3.47 -10.04 2.40
C SER A 73 4.48 -9.98 3.55
N TRP A 74 4.03 -9.67 4.78
CA TRP A 74 4.90 -9.52 5.95
C TRP A 74 4.25 -10.06 7.23
N TRP A 75 5.08 -10.62 8.11
CA TRP A 75 4.70 -11.06 9.46
C TRP A 75 5.78 -10.65 10.47
N ALA A 76 5.35 -10.15 11.63
CA ALA A 76 6.26 -9.86 12.73
C ALA A 76 6.98 -11.14 13.18
N GLN A 77 8.31 -11.14 13.08
CA GLN A 77 9.12 -12.21 13.66
C GLN A 77 9.09 -12.09 15.18
N ARG A 78 8.47 -13.07 15.84
CA ARG A 78 8.48 -13.17 17.30
C ARG A 78 9.60 -14.12 17.69
N VAL A 79 10.72 -13.56 18.14
CA VAL A 79 11.75 -14.35 18.83
C VAL A 79 11.23 -14.60 20.24
N ARG A 80 11.19 -15.88 20.64
CA ARG A 80 10.96 -16.27 22.03
C ARG A 80 12.27 -16.26 22.81
#